data_AF-A0A925WZ46-F1
#
_entry.id   AF-A0A925WZ46-F1
#
_cell.length_a   1.000
_cell.length_b   1.000
_cell.length_c   1.000
_cell.angle_alpha   90.00
_cell.angle_beta   90.00
_cell.angle_gamma   90.00
#
_symmetry.space_group_name_H-M   'P 1'
#
loop_
_entity.id
_entity.type
_entity.pdbx_description
1 polymer ?
#
loop_
_entity_poly.entity_id
_entity_poly.type
_entity_poly.pdbx_seq_one_letter_code
_entity_poly.pdbx_strand_id
1 'polypeptide(L)'
;MPFSFVKVPLFMSSENPASPNQPDLAYPAQMNTSLESLVQQWKAQPRLPNAGGDSVPPMIFSLADADGAVVNDLILASPNTARLILDQAARESQKKLSDLEARSVQDRLLPRAVPSVPGFEFAGRYVPAGAVGGDYWSVKLYPEQNVVTCKLADVTGHGVGAAILMAAIKFVSGVLFRYSDSPAQVMERTNHSLLRETTPDKMATMVYA
;
A
#
# COMPACT_ATOMS: atom_id res chain seq x y z
N MET A 1 13.40 12.10 -29.89
CA MET A 1 12.26 12.98 -30.21
C MET A 1 12.40 14.23 -29.35
N PRO A 2 12.49 15.45 -29.90
CA PRO A 2 12.70 16.63 -29.08
C PRO A 2 11.34 17.09 -28.52
N PHE A 3 11.28 17.25 -27.20
CA PHE A 3 10.15 17.91 -26.55
C PHE A 3 10.33 19.42 -26.70
N SER A 4 9.35 20.08 -27.31
CA SER A 4 9.31 21.54 -27.42
C SER A 4 8.65 22.13 -26.17
N PHE A 5 9.41 22.86 -25.37
CA PHE A 5 8.88 23.64 -24.25
C PHE A 5 8.31 24.95 -24.80
N VAL A 6 7.04 25.23 -24.53
CA VAL A 6 6.43 26.54 -24.82
C VAL A 6 6.54 27.37 -23.54
N LYS A 7 7.40 28.39 -23.57
CA LYS A 7 7.59 29.36 -22.49
C LYS A 7 6.44 30.35 -22.52
N VAL A 8 5.60 30.38 -21.49
CA VAL A 8 4.53 31.39 -21.36
C VAL A 8 4.75 32.14 -20.04
N PRO A 9 5.04 33.45 -20.06
CA PRO A 9 5.09 34.25 -18.84
C PRO A 9 3.66 34.61 -18.40
N LEU A 10 3.38 34.62 -17.10
CA LEU A 10 2.15 35.24 -16.58
C LEU A 10 2.45 36.17 -15.40
N PHE A 11 1.95 37.40 -15.51
CA PHE A 11 1.92 38.40 -14.46
C PHE A 11 0.72 38.19 -13.52
N MET A 12 0.95 38.39 -12.22
CA MET A 12 -0.10 38.53 -11.22
C MET A 12 -0.83 39.86 -11.40
N SER A 13 -2.16 39.80 -11.57
CA SER A 13 -3.03 40.95 -11.34
C SER A 13 -3.25 41.12 -9.83
N SER A 14 -2.89 42.28 -9.29
CA SER A 14 -3.60 42.82 -8.13
C SER A 14 -3.85 44.32 -8.34
N GLU A 15 -5.11 44.68 -8.55
CA GLU A 15 -5.63 46.04 -8.27
C GLU A 15 -5.29 46.37 -6.79
N ASN A 16 -4.86 47.55 -6.33
CA ASN A 16 -5.34 48.93 -6.51
C ASN A 16 -4.45 49.89 -5.62
N PRO A 17 -4.84 51.15 -5.31
CA PRO A 17 -4.51 52.44 -5.94
C PRO A 17 -3.39 53.27 -5.23
N ALA A 18 -2.91 54.30 -5.94
CA ALA A 18 -2.29 55.54 -5.43
C ALA A 18 -0.95 55.48 -4.65
N SER A 19 0.16 55.74 -5.36
CA SER A 19 1.29 56.51 -4.82
C SER A 19 1.98 57.29 -5.95
N PRO A 20 2.12 58.63 -5.87
CA PRO A 20 2.50 59.47 -7.02
C PRO A 20 4.01 59.69 -7.21
N ASN A 21 4.90 58.82 -6.71
CA ASN A 21 6.35 59.03 -6.82
C ASN A 21 7.15 57.73 -7.05
N GLN A 22 7.00 57.11 -8.22
CA GLN A 22 8.00 56.17 -8.73
C GLN A 22 8.37 56.52 -10.18
N PRO A 23 9.66 56.69 -10.49
CA PRO A 23 10.11 57.07 -11.83
C PRO A 23 9.85 55.93 -12.82
N ASP A 24 9.33 56.28 -14.00
CA ASP A 24 8.98 55.43 -15.12
C ASP A 24 10.06 54.39 -15.46
N LEU A 25 9.84 53.15 -15.02
CA LEU A 25 10.47 51.98 -15.64
C LEU A 25 9.64 51.63 -16.88
N ALA A 26 10.04 52.19 -18.02
CA ALA A 26 9.46 51.86 -19.32
C ALA A 26 9.63 50.35 -19.60
N TYR A 27 8.56 49.59 -19.44
CA TYR A 27 8.48 48.22 -19.92
C TYR A 27 8.46 48.23 -21.46
N PRO A 28 9.24 47.37 -22.14
CA PRO A 28 9.19 47.26 -23.59
C PRO A 28 7.80 46.79 -24.07
N ALA A 29 7.24 47.52 -25.03
CA ALA A 29 5.83 47.50 -25.44
C ALA A 29 5.35 46.28 -26.25
N GLN A 30 5.97 45.10 -26.16
CA GLN A 30 5.56 43.95 -26.98
C GLN A 30 5.61 42.63 -26.21
N MET A 31 4.46 42.23 -25.65
CA MET A 31 3.87 40.87 -25.74
C MET A 31 2.75 40.72 -24.71
N ASN A 32 1.54 41.14 -25.10
CA ASN A 32 0.32 41.03 -24.30
C ASN A 32 -0.50 39.82 -24.81
N THR A 33 -0.16 38.60 -24.38
CA THR A 33 -0.91 37.40 -24.80
C THR A 33 -1.91 37.05 -23.70
N SER A 34 -3.19 37.33 -23.94
CA SER A 34 -4.26 37.10 -22.96
C SER A 34 -4.49 35.60 -22.70
N LEU A 35 -4.98 35.23 -21.51
CA LEU A 35 -5.38 33.85 -21.18
C LEU A 35 -6.33 33.23 -22.23
N GLU A 36 -7.23 34.06 -22.80
CA GLU A 36 -8.13 33.61 -23.86
C GLU A 36 -7.41 33.19 -25.14
N SER A 37 -6.34 33.89 -25.52
CA SER A 37 -5.56 33.57 -26.72
C SER A 37 -4.78 32.26 -26.59
N LEU A 38 -4.30 31.94 -25.38
CA LEU A 38 -3.67 30.66 -25.08
C LEU A 38 -4.68 29.51 -25.13
N VAL A 39 -5.89 29.71 -24.59
CA VAL A 39 -6.99 28.75 -24.65
C VAL A 39 -7.43 28.51 -26.10
N GLN A 40 -7.47 29.55 -26.94
CA GLN A 40 -7.83 29.42 -28.36
C GLN A 40 -6.75 28.72 -29.19
N GLN A 41 -5.47 29.02 -28.97
CA GLN A 41 -4.37 28.28 -29.60
C GLN A 41 -4.40 26.80 -29.24
N TRP A 42 -4.76 26.45 -28.01
CA TRP A 42 -4.92 25.06 -27.58
C TRP A 42 -6.08 24.37 -28.31
N LYS A 43 -7.24 25.01 -28.42
CA LYS A 43 -8.39 24.48 -29.17
C LYS A 43 -8.06 24.19 -30.64
N ALA A 44 -7.08 24.90 -31.20
CA ALA A 44 -6.65 24.78 -32.59
C ALA A 44 -5.62 23.65 -32.85
N GLN A 45 -5.07 23.00 -31.81
CA GLN A 45 -4.12 21.91 -32.01
C GLN A 45 -4.81 20.62 -32.50
N PRO A 46 -4.23 19.89 -33.46
CA PRO A 46 -4.84 18.67 -33.99
C PRO A 46 -4.93 17.60 -32.91
N ARG A 47 -6.16 17.12 -32.66
CA ARG A 47 -6.41 15.96 -31.78
C ARG A 47 -5.78 14.71 -32.42
N LEU A 48 -4.95 13.99 -31.68
CA LEU A 48 -4.33 12.77 -32.18
C LEU A 48 -5.40 11.72 -32.55
N PRO A 49 -5.41 11.20 -33.79
CA PRO A 49 -6.39 10.21 -34.23
C PRO A 49 -5.97 8.84 -33.71
N ASN A 50 -6.45 8.49 -32.51
CA ASN A 50 -6.62 7.12 -31.96
C ASN A 50 -6.74 7.10 -30.42
N ALA A 51 -7.20 8.19 -29.81
CA ALA A 51 -7.75 8.16 -28.46
C ALA A 51 -9.23 7.73 -28.54
N GLY A 52 -9.50 6.43 -28.45
CA GLY A 52 -10.87 5.98 -28.16
C GLY A 52 -11.33 6.60 -26.84
N GLY A 53 -12.38 7.43 -26.88
CA GLY A 53 -13.05 8.02 -25.72
C GLY A 53 -12.21 9.00 -24.89
N ASP A 54 -12.48 10.30 -25.02
CA ASP A 54 -12.26 11.37 -24.02
C ASP A 54 -10.89 11.45 -23.29
N SER A 55 -9.79 10.95 -23.85
CA SER A 55 -8.46 11.14 -23.24
C SER A 55 -7.79 12.42 -23.76
N VAL A 56 -7.92 13.49 -22.98
CA VAL A 56 -7.06 14.67 -23.09
C VAL A 56 -5.81 14.41 -22.25
N PRO A 57 -4.58 14.43 -22.81
CA PRO A 57 -3.37 14.25 -22.02
C PRO A 57 -3.23 15.37 -20.97
N PRO A 58 -2.70 15.07 -19.77
CA PRO A 58 -2.48 16.09 -18.75
C PRO A 58 -1.53 17.18 -19.27
N MET A 59 -1.86 18.44 -19.01
CA MET A 59 -0.96 19.57 -19.27
C MET A 59 -0.26 19.97 -17.97
N ILE A 60 1.07 20.06 -18.06
CA ILE A 60 1.92 20.59 -16.99
C ILE A 60 2.32 22.00 -17.42
N PHE A 61 1.93 22.99 -16.62
CA PHE A 61 2.43 24.35 -16.75
C PHE A 61 3.46 24.59 -15.65
N SER A 62 4.74 24.61 -16.03
CA SER A 62 5.82 24.98 -15.10
C SER A 62 6.01 26.49 -15.10
N LEU A 63 5.93 27.09 -13.93
CA LEU A 63 6.25 28.49 -13.69
C LEU A 63 7.76 28.56 -13.40
N ALA A 64 8.49 29.39 -14.13
CA ALA A 64 9.91 29.64 -13.91
C ALA A 64 10.15 31.11 -13.57
N ASP A 65 11.17 31.38 -12.75
CA ASP A 65 11.62 32.74 -12.47
C ASP A 65 12.36 33.37 -13.66
N ALA A 66 12.84 34.61 -13.48
CA ALA A 66 13.54 35.36 -14.52
C ALA A 66 14.87 34.70 -14.95
N ASP A 67 15.48 33.92 -14.06
CA ASP A 67 16.74 33.18 -14.30
C ASP A 67 16.49 31.80 -14.89
N GLY A 68 15.22 31.40 -15.04
CA GLY A 68 14.79 30.14 -15.63
C GLY A 68 14.70 28.97 -14.64
N ALA A 69 14.82 29.21 -13.34
CA ALA A 69 14.59 28.18 -12.32
C ALA A 69 13.08 27.94 -12.15
N VAL A 70 12.67 26.67 -12.16
CA VAL A 70 11.26 26.29 -11.95
C VAL A 70 10.88 26.59 -10.50
N VAL A 71 9.91 27.49 -10.31
CA VAL A 71 9.43 27.93 -9.00
C VAL A 71 8.13 27.27 -8.58
N ASN A 72 7.31 26.78 -9.52
CA ASN A 72 6.09 26.04 -9.21
C ASN A 72 5.55 25.25 -10.42
N ASP A 73 4.98 24.07 -10.20
CA ASP A 73 4.29 23.31 -11.25
C ASP A 73 2.76 23.38 -11.06
N LEU A 74 2.04 23.91 -12.05
CA LEU A 74 0.58 23.89 -12.10
C LEU A 74 0.12 22.75 -13.02
N ILE A 75 -0.43 21.70 -12.42
CA ILE A 75 -0.98 20.55 -13.13
C ILE A 75 -2.46 20.81 -13.42
N LEU A 76 -2.78 21.16 -14.66
CA LEU A 76 -4.17 21.17 -15.13
C LEU A 76 -4.52 19.75 -15.58
N ALA A 77 -4.94 18.95 -14.60
CA ALA A 77 -5.46 17.60 -14.85
C ALA A 77 -6.79 17.71 -15.61
N SER A 78 -6.93 16.95 -16.71
CA SER A 78 -8.26 16.77 -17.30
C SER A 78 -9.21 16.21 -16.23
N PRO A 79 -10.53 16.44 -16.30
CA PRO A 79 -11.48 15.83 -15.36
C PRO A 79 -11.30 14.31 -15.21
N ASN A 80 -10.89 13.63 -16.28
CA ASN A 80 -10.59 12.20 -16.30
C ASN A 80 -9.28 11.86 -15.55
N THR A 81 -8.25 12.70 -15.68
CA THR A 81 -6.98 12.56 -14.93
C THR A 81 -7.20 12.80 -13.44
N ALA A 82 -7.95 13.84 -13.06
CA ALA A 82 -8.30 14.10 -11.67
C ALA A 82 -9.10 12.94 -11.08
N ARG A 83 -10.09 12.42 -11.82
CA ARG A 83 -10.86 11.24 -11.41
C ARG A 83 -9.99 10.00 -11.24
N LEU A 84 -9.05 9.73 -12.16
CA LEU A 84 -8.14 8.60 -12.06
C LEU A 84 -7.24 8.68 -10.82
N ILE A 85 -6.69 9.87 -10.52
CA ILE A 85 -5.86 10.10 -9.33
C ILE A 85 -6.67 9.88 -8.05
N LEU A 86 -7.90 10.42 -8.00
CA LEU A 86 -8.80 10.24 -6.87
C LEU A 86 -9.19 8.76 -6.68
N ASP A 87 -9.54 8.06 -7.77
CA ASP A 87 -9.87 6.63 -7.73
C ASP A 87 -8.67 5.79 -7.26
N GLN A 88 -7.45 6.13 -7.71
CA GLN A 88 -6.24 5.46 -7.29
C GLN A 88 -5.95 5.70 -5.80
N ALA A 89 -6.05 6.95 -5.34
CA ALA A 89 -5.90 7.30 -3.93
C ALA A 89 -6.95 6.59 -3.05
N ALA A 90 -8.19 6.48 -3.51
CA ALA A 90 -9.26 5.76 -2.84
C ALA A 90 -8.99 4.25 -2.76
N ARG A 91 -8.48 3.63 -3.83
CA ARG A 91 -8.08 2.21 -3.81
C ARG A 91 -6.91 1.95 -2.88
N GLU A 92 -5.91 2.84 -2.87
CA GLU A 92 -4.77 2.73 -1.97
C GLU A 92 -5.18 2.88 -0.50
N SER A 93 -6.07 3.83 -0.19
CA SER A 93 -6.58 3.99 1.17
C SER A 93 -7.41 2.78 1.61
N GLN A 94 -8.26 2.26 0.72
CA GLN A 94 -9.03 1.05 0.99
C GLN A 94 -8.13 -0.18 1.21
N LYS A 95 -7.09 -0.35 0.39
CA LYS A 95 -6.10 -1.43 0.57
C LYS A 95 -5.40 -1.32 1.92
N LYS A 96 -4.94 -0.12 2.29
CA LYS A 96 -4.31 0.12 3.59
C LYS A 96 -5.25 -0.23 4.75
N LEU A 97 -6.52 0.14 4.65
CA LEU A 97 -7.51 -0.20 5.68
C LEU A 97 -7.68 -1.72 5.81
N SER A 98 -7.83 -2.41 4.68
CA SER A 98 -7.93 -3.88 4.65
C SER A 98 -6.68 -4.57 5.22
N ASP A 99 -5.49 -4.06 4.91
CA ASP A 99 -4.22 -4.57 5.43
C ASP A 99 -4.15 -4.41 6.96
N LEU A 100 -4.62 -3.27 7.51
CA LEU A 100 -4.69 -3.05 8.95
C LEU A 100 -5.68 -4.00 9.65
N GLU A 101 -6.83 -4.24 9.02
CA GLU A 101 -7.82 -5.20 9.54
C GLU A 101 -7.26 -6.62 9.56
N ALA A 102 -6.64 -7.06 8.46
CA ALA A 102 -6.02 -8.38 8.37
C ALA A 102 -4.93 -8.57 9.44
N ARG A 103 -4.10 -7.53 9.65
CA ARG A 103 -3.07 -7.54 10.70
C ARG A 103 -3.67 -7.64 12.11
N SER A 104 -4.71 -6.84 12.40
CA SER A 104 -5.42 -6.89 13.68
C SER A 104 -6.01 -8.27 13.98
N VAL A 105 -6.51 -8.97 12.95
CA VAL A 105 -6.98 -10.36 13.09
C VAL A 105 -5.82 -11.31 13.36
N GLN A 106 -4.72 -11.22 12.60
CA GLN A 106 -3.56 -12.09 12.78
C GLN A 106 -2.89 -11.89 14.15
N ASP A 107 -2.79 -10.65 14.64
CA ASP A 107 -2.24 -10.33 15.97
C ASP A 107 -3.02 -11.01 17.10
N ARG A 108 -4.31 -11.31 16.90
CA ARG A 108 -5.13 -12.07 17.86
C ARG A 108 -4.87 -13.57 17.79
N LEU A 109 -4.33 -14.08 16.68
CA LEU A 109 -3.96 -15.48 16.52
C LEU A 109 -2.58 -15.77 17.13
N LEU A 110 -1.70 -14.78 17.20
CA LEU A 110 -0.38 -14.93 17.81
C LEU A 110 -0.46 -14.95 19.34
N PRO A 111 0.53 -15.53 20.03
CA PRO A 111 0.57 -15.56 21.49
C PRO A 111 0.66 -14.14 22.03
N ARG A 112 -0.31 -13.74 22.87
CA ARG A 112 -0.25 -12.46 23.60
C ARG A 112 0.63 -12.53 24.85
N ALA A 113 0.73 -13.73 25.42
CA ALA A 113 1.55 -14.06 26.56
C ALA A 113 2.01 -15.50 26.42
N VAL A 114 3.21 -15.77 26.94
CA VAL A 114 3.74 -17.12 27.12
C VAL A 114 3.49 -17.58 28.56
N PRO A 115 3.17 -18.85 28.80
CA PRO A 115 2.98 -19.36 30.15
C PRO A 115 4.31 -19.34 30.92
N SER A 116 4.25 -19.08 32.22
CA SER A 116 5.39 -19.31 33.12
C SER A 116 5.48 -20.80 33.42
N VAL A 117 6.61 -21.42 33.10
CA VAL A 117 6.87 -22.84 33.30
C VAL A 117 8.17 -22.96 34.10
N PRO A 118 8.17 -23.58 35.29
CA PRO A 118 9.39 -23.70 36.10
C PRO A 118 10.53 -24.35 35.31
N GLY A 119 11.70 -23.70 35.32
CA GLY A 119 12.89 -24.18 34.60
C GLY A 119 12.95 -23.81 33.12
N PHE A 120 11.95 -23.11 32.57
CA PHE A 120 11.93 -22.66 31.18
C PHE A 120 11.68 -21.15 31.08
N GLU A 121 12.38 -20.51 30.15
CA GLU A 121 12.15 -19.13 29.75
C GLU A 121 11.80 -19.11 28.26
N PHE A 122 10.73 -18.41 27.90
CA PHE A 122 10.27 -18.30 26.53
C PHE A 122 10.31 -16.85 26.07
N ALA A 123 10.90 -16.63 24.90
CA ALA A 123 10.87 -15.35 24.21
C ALA A 123 10.49 -15.56 22.75
N GLY A 124 9.75 -14.62 22.18
CA GLY A 124 9.32 -14.69 20.79
C GLY A 124 9.06 -13.30 20.23
N ARG A 125 9.43 -13.10 18.97
CA ARG A 125 9.14 -11.87 18.22
C ARG A 125 8.63 -12.26 16.84
N TYR A 126 7.52 -11.65 16.44
CA TYR A 126 6.94 -11.83 15.12
C TYR A 126 7.05 -10.54 14.32
N VAL A 127 7.62 -10.60 13.11
CA VAL A 127 7.77 -9.46 12.20
C VAL A 127 7.33 -9.92 10.81
N PRO A 128 6.10 -9.63 10.37
CA PRO A 128 5.63 -10.02 9.05
C PRO A 128 6.33 -9.20 7.96
N ALA A 129 6.58 -9.81 6.80
CA ALA A 129 7.15 -9.13 5.63
C ALA A 129 6.16 -8.17 4.94
N GLY A 130 4.86 -8.32 5.20
CA GLY A 130 3.79 -7.47 4.69
C GLY A 130 2.72 -7.19 5.76
N ALA A 131 1.47 -7.00 5.34
CA ALA A 131 0.35 -6.81 6.27
C ALA A 131 0.15 -8.02 7.20
N VAL A 132 0.25 -9.22 6.63
CA VAL A 132 0.15 -10.51 7.33
C VAL A 132 1.15 -11.52 6.74
N GLY A 133 1.58 -12.49 7.54
CA GLY A 133 2.55 -13.53 7.15
C GLY A 133 2.04 -14.96 7.29
N GLY A 134 2.83 -15.93 6.80
CA GLY A 134 2.58 -17.37 6.96
C GLY A 134 3.14 -17.93 8.28
N ASP A 135 4.12 -17.26 8.87
CA ASP A 135 4.81 -17.78 10.04
C ASP A 135 3.93 -17.72 11.29
N TYR A 136 4.12 -18.69 12.18
CA TYR A 136 3.38 -18.83 13.41
C TYR A 136 4.22 -19.46 14.48
N TRP A 137 4.05 -19.01 15.72
CA TRP A 137 4.60 -19.69 16.87
C TRP A 137 3.59 -19.72 18.02
N SER A 138 3.75 -20.68 18.92
CA SER A 138 3.02 -20.68 20.20
C SER A 138 3.67 -21.52 21.26
N VAL A 139 3.57 -21.05 22.50
CA VAL A 139 3.79 -21.85 23.70
C VAL A 139 2.48 -21.91 24.46
N LYS A 140 1.99 -23.12 24.77
CA LYS A 140 0.75 -23.31 25.53
C LYS A 140 0.96 -24.33 26.63
N LEU A 141 0.53 -23.98 27.84
CA LEU A 141 0.40 -24.89 28.97
C LEU A 141 -0.99 -25.52 28.95
N TYR A 142 -1.03 -26.83 29.12
CA TYR A 142 -2.22 -27.65 29.29
C TYR A 142 -2.24 -28.20 30.73
N PRO A 143 -2.85 -27.49 31.69
CA PRO A 143 -2.69 -27.79 33.12
C PRO A 143 -3.25 -29.16 33.51
N GLU A 144 -4.36 -29.58 32.91
CA GLU A 144 -5.01 -30.88 33.19
C GLU A 144 -4.08 -32.06 32.84
N GLN A 145 -3.24 -31.89 31.81
CA GLN A 145 -2.29 -32.89 31.34
C GLN A 145 -0.88 -32.68 31.90
N ASN A 146 -0.63 -31.56 32.57
CA ASN A 146 0.71 -31.08 32.96
C ASN A 146 1.71 -31.09 31.78
N VAL A 147 1.23 -30.69 30.59
CA VAL A 147 2.03 -30.67 29.36
C VAL A 147 2.16 -29.24 28.85
N VAL A 148 3.36 -28.90 28.36
CA VAL A 148 3.62 -27.68 27.62
C VAL A 148 3.85 -28.05 26.17
N THR A 149 3.17 -27.36 25.26
CA THR A 149 3.40 -27.51 23.82
C THR A 149 4.10 -26.28 23.28
N CYS A 150 5.08 -26.50 22.41
CA CYS A 150 5.78 -25.47 21.66
C CYS A 150 5.60 -25.74 20.17
N LYS A 151 5.23 -24.70 19.42
CA LYS A 151 4.98 -24.79 17.98
C LYS A 151 5.69 -23.64 17.27
N LEU A 152 6.32 -23.93 16.15
CA LEU A 152 6.82 -22.96 15.19
C LEU A 152 6.48 -23.47 13.79
N ALA A 153 5.79 -22.69 12.99
CA ALA A 153 5.39 -23.06 11.64
C ALA A 153 5.70 -21.94 10.66
N ASP A 154 6.03 -22.31 9.43
CA ASP A 154 6.24 -21.42 8.28
C ASP A 154 5.43 -21.98 7.11
N VAL A 155 4.61 -21.13 6.49
CA VAL A 155 3.68 -21.50 5.41
C VAL A 155 4.16 -20.88 4.11
N THR A 156 4.22 -21.68 3.04
CA THR A 156 4.70 -21.21 1.75
C THR A 156 3.83 -20.07 1.18
N GLY A 157 4.51 -19.00 0.77
CA GLY A 157 3.88 -17.80 0.21
C GLY A 157 3.78 -16.66 1.22
N HIS A 158 2.98 -15.64 0.90
CA HIS A 158 2.80 -14.47 1.75
C HIS A 158 1.39 -13.90 1.63
N GLY A 159 1.03 -12.98 2.54
CA GLY A 159 -0.26 -12.31 2.53
C GLY A 159 -1.40 -13.18 3.07
N VAL A 160 -2.62 -12.81 2.71
CA VAL A 160 -3.85 -13.31 3.35
C VAL A 160 -4.01 -14.83 3.23
N GLY A 161 -3.70 -15.42 2.07
CA GLY A 161 -3.81 -16.87 1.87
C GLY A 161 -2.90 -17.67 2.81
N ALA A 162 -1.64 -17.24 2.96
CA ALA A 162 -0.70 -17.88 3.89
C ALA A 162 -1.16 -17.72 5.35
N ALA A 163 -1.67 -16.54 5.71
CA ALA A 163 -2.20 -16.26 7.05
C ALA A 163 -3.44 -17.11 7.40
N ILE A 164 -4.31 -17.41 6.43
CA ILE A 164 -5.46 -18.30 6.63
C ILE A 164 -4.99 -19.73 6.89
N LEU A 165 -4.07 -20.26 6.09
CA LEU A 165 -3.55 -21.61 6.28
C LEU A 165 -2.78 -21.74 7.60
N MET A 166 -2.02 -20.71 7.97
CA MET A 166 -1.41 -20.59 9.29
C MET A 166 -2.45 -20.71 10.41
N ALA A 167 -3.57 -19.98 10.31
CA ALA A 167 -4.65 -20.06 11.28
C ALA A 167 -5.22 -21.48 11.37
N ALA A 168 -5.44 -22.13 10.22
CA ALA A 168 -5.89 -23.52 10.17
C ALA A 168 -4.92 -24.46 10.89
N ILE A 169 -3.61 -24.38 10.64
CA ILE A 169 -2.58 -25.17 11.33
C ILE A 169 -2.64 -24.95 12.84
N LYS A 170 -2.74 -23.69 13.30
CA LYS A 170 -2.87 -23.34 14.71
C LYS A 170 -4.05 -24.04 15.37
N PHE A 171 -5.24 -23.95 14.76
CA PHE A 171 -6.47 -24.48 15.35
C PHE A 171 -6.51 -26.00 15.28
N VAL A 172 -6.24 -26.60 14.11
CA VAL A 172 -6.27 -28.04 13.89
C VAL A 172 -5.27 -28.75 14.81
N SER A 173 -4.00 -28.32 14.84
CA SER A 173 -3.00 -28.91 15.73
C SER A 173 -3.28 -28.67 17.22
N GLY A 174 -4.02 -27.60 17.54
CA GLY A 174 -4.43 -27.29 18.92
C GLY A 174 -5.55 -28.19 19.42
N VAL A 175 -6.50 -28.53 18.55
CA VAL A 175 -7.60 -29.47 18.84
C VAL A 175 -7.07 -30.90 18.88
N LEU A 176 -6.30 -31.30 17.88
CA LEU A 176 -5.80 -32.68 17.74
C LEU A 176 -4.83 -33.10 18.85
N PHE A 177 -4.22 -32.14 19.56
CA PHE A 177 -3.47 -32.43 20.78
C PHE A 177 -4.26 -33.28 21.78
N ARG A 178 -5.56 -33.00 21.98
CA ARG A 178 -6.40 -33.74 22.94
C ARG A 178 -6.70 -35.18 22.52
N TYR A 179 -6.41 -35.53 21.27
CA TYR A 179 -6.72 -36.82 20.65
C TYR A 179 -5.46 -37.54 20.14
N SER A 180 -4.29 -37.13 20.64
CA SER A 180 -3.00 -37.66 20.21
C SER A 180 -2.13 -37.95 21.42
N ASP A 181 -1.41 -39.06 21.39
CA ASP A 181 -0.55 -39.49 22.50
C ASP A 181 0.90 -38.98 22.35
N SER A 182 1.25 -38.39 21.20
CA SER A 182 2.59 -37.90 20.92
C SER A 182 2.60 -36.70 19.96
N PRO A 183 3.67 -35.88 19.99
CA PRO A 183 3.91 -34.81 19.00
C PRO A 183 3.82 -35.30 17.54
N ALA A 184 4.36 -36.48 17.26
CA ALA A 184 4.34 -37.08 15.93
C ALA A 184 2.91 -37.35 15.45
N GLN A 185 2.06 -37.89 16.32
CA GLN A 185 0.64 -38.12 15.99
C GLN A 185 -0.11 -36.80 15.77
N VAL A 186 0.19 -35.75 16.53
CA VAL A 186 -0.42 -34.43 16.31
C VAL A 186 -0.05 -33.91 14.92
N MET A 187 1.23 -33.99 14.56
CA MET A 187 1.75 -33.58 13.26
C MET A 187 1.11 -34.38 12.11
N GLU A 188 1.09 -35.71 12.22
CA GLU A 188 0.52 -36.61 11.22
C GLU A 188 -0.98 -36.34 10.99
N ARG A 189 -1.76 -36.26 12.07
CA ARG A 189 -3.20 -35.97 11.98
C ARG A 189 -3.45 -34.57 11.44
N THR A 190 -2.66 -33.58 11.85
CA THR A 190 -2.76 -32.21 11.32
C THR A 190 -2.50 -32.19 9.81
N ASN A 191 -1.46 -32.88 9.35
CA ASN A 191 -1.13 -33.00 7.93
C ASN A 191 -2.28 -33.68 7.15
N HIS A 192 -2.80 -34.80 7.64
CA HIS A 192 -3.93 -35.47 7.00
C HIS A 192 -5.21 -34.63 6.94
N SER A 193 -5.50 -33.85 7.98
CA SER A 193 -6.63 -32.93 7.99
C SER A 193 -6.46 -31.81 6.96
N LEU A 194 -5.28 -31.22 6.84
CA LEU A 194 -5.04 -30.10 5.94
C LEU A 194 -4.94 -30.54 4.47
N LEU A 195 -4.34 -31.71 4.18
CA LEU A 195 -4.20 -32.22 2.81
C LEU A 195 -5.53 -32.34 2.04
N ARG A 196 -6.66 -32.51 2.74
CA ARG A 196 -7.99 -32.59 2.12
C ARG A 196 -8.57 -31.24 1.74
N GLU A 197 -8.08 -30.19 2.39
CA GLU A 197 -8.64 -28.83 2.33
C GLU A 197 -7.69 -27.85 1.62
N THR A 198 -6.48 -28.29 1.26
CA THR A 198 -5.44 -27.47 0.62
C THR A 198 -5.04 -27.99 -0.76
N THR A 199 -4.62 -27.08 -1.63
CA THR A 199 -4.05 -27.42 -2.93
C THR A 199 -2.59 -27.90 -2.82
N PRO A 200 -2.10 -28.75 -3.75
CA PRO A 200 -0.75 -29.32 -3.66
C PRO A 200 0.40 -28.30 -3.71
N ASP A 201 0.15 -27.07 -4.16
CA ASP A 201 1.14 -25.98 -4.20
C ASP A 201 1.34 -25.29 -2.83
N LYS A 202 0.52 -25.62 -1.83
CA LYS A 202 0.63 -25.09 -0.48
C LYS A 202 1.30 -26.11 0.43
N MET A 203 2.35 -25.67 1.11
CA MET A 203 3.08 -26.48 2.07
C MET A 203 3.32 -25.65 3.32
N ALA A 204 3.50 -26.34 4.44
CA ALA A 204 3.94 -25.71 5.68
C ALA A 204 5.00 -26.58 6.33
N THR A 205 6.06 -25.93 6.83
CA THR A 205 7.07 -26.57 7.68
C THR A 205 6.70 -26.26 9.11
N MET A 206 6.63 -27.28 9.98
CA MET A 206 6.30 -27.07 11.39
C MET A 206 7.19 -27.90 12.30
N VAL A 207 7.67 -27.26 13.37
CA VAL A 207 8.27 -27.89 14.53
C VAL A 207 7.23 -27.92 15.64
N TYR A 208 7.06 -29.09 16.24
CA TYR A 208 6.14 -29.33 17.36
C TYR A 208 6.88 -30.09 18.45
N ALA A 209 6.82 -29.60 19.68
CA ALA A 209 7.33 -30.25 20.89
C ALA A 209 6.29 -30.22 22.00
#